data_AF-A0A7S2I2D4-F1
#
_entry.id   AF-A0A7S2I2D4-F1
#
_cell.length_a   1.000
_cell.length_b   1.000
_cell.length_c   1.000
_cell.angle_alpha   90.00
_cell.angle_beta   90.00
_cell.angle_gamma   90.00
#
_symmetry.space_group_name_H-M   'P 1'
#
loop_
_entity.id
_entity.type
_entity.pdbx_description
1 polymer ?
#
loop_
_entity_poly.entity_id
_entity_poly.type
_entity_poly.pdbx_seq_one_letter_code
_entity_poly.pdbx_strand_id
1 'polypeptide(L)'
;KKSPKRCTSAHNKNCFILIKAIMVNTSNLLFSMYVVSGTLSIIGSSSILVLIYKDRKTKKMDKRNNYMLLAALSFFDIIVSFVLGYGWNFYPDGKHPWAQGNDNTCMGHTFLLTLGLASTYYNASLAVYYVFVVKFGKSAKWMYKWAMPSLVGLPAIYATTMTATCLSVGSYGFD
;
A
#
# COMPACT_ATOMS: atom_id res chain seq x y z
N LYS A 1 35.02 47.88 13.87
CA LYS A 1 33.63 47.38 14.01
C LYS A 1 32.93 47.48 12.65
N LYS A 2 32.79 46.37 11.92
CA LYS A 2 32.03 46.31 10.65
C LYS A 2 30.60 45.86 11.00
N SER A 3 29.61 46.71 10.76
CA SER A 3 28.19 46.38 10.92
C SER A 3 27.77 45.28 9.93
N PRO A 4 26.87 44.36 10.31
CA PRO A 4 26.42 43.30 9.42
C PRO A 4 25.55 43.90 8.30
N LYS A 5 25.93 43.63 7.05
CA LYS A 5 25.15 44.02 5.87
C LYS A 5 23.84 43.24 5.88
N ARG A 6 22.73 43.97 5.95
CA ARG A 6 21.35 43.49 5.89
C ARG A 6 21.13 42.81 4.53
N CYS A 7 20.98 41.48 4.51
CA CYS A 7 20.65 40.72 3.30
C CYS A 7 19.31 41.23 2.74
N THR A 8 19.37 41.73 1.51
CA THR A 8 18.29 42.38 0.79
C THR A 8 17.26 41.37 0.27
N SER A 9 15.98 41.74 0.46
CA SER A 9 14.73 41.05 0.07
C SER A 9 14.68 40.43 -1.35
N ALA A 10 15.53 40.86 -2.29
CA ALA A 10 15.60 40.31 -3.66
C ALA A 10 16.20 38.89 -3.74
N HIS A 11 17.12 38.53 -2.83
CA HIS A 11 17.73 37.20 -2.81
C HIS A 11 16.78 36.10 -2.30
N ASN A 12 15.70 36.50 -1.62
CA ASN A 12 14.66 35.63 -1.11
C ASN A 12 13.74 35.11 -2.24
N LYS A 13 13.42 35.96 -3.22
CA LYS A 13 12.54 35.58 -4.34
C LYS A 13 13.16 34.51 -5.25
N ASN A 14 14.43 34.66 -5.60
CA ASN A 14 15.16 33.68 -6.42
C ASN A 14 15.36 32.35 -5.69
N CYS A 15 15.60 32.39 -4.38
CA CYS A 15 15.66 31.19 -3.54
C CYS A 15 14.30 30.47 -3.51
N PHE A 16 13.21 31.21 -3.35
CA PHE A 16 11.85 30.66 -3.33
C PHE A 16 11.44 30.03 -4.67
N ILE A 17 11.84 30.63 -5.79
CA ILE A 17 11.64 30.07 -7.13
C ILE A 17 12.44 28.78 -7.32
N LEU A 18 13.70 28.76 -6.89
CA LEU A 18 14.56 27.58 -6.97
C LEU A 18 14.01 26.42 -6.12
N ILE A 19 13.57 26.70 -4.89
CA ILE A 19 12.98 25.70 -3.99
C ILE A 19 11.67 25.17 -4.58
N LYS A 20 10.81 26.02 -5.15
CA LYS A 20 9.61 25.59 -5.87
C LYS A 20 9.94 24.71 -7.08
N ALA A 21 10.93 25.08 -7.89
CA ALA A 21 11.35 24.29 -9.05
C ALA A 21 11.91 22.92 -8.65
N ILE A 22 12.73 22.86 -7.59
CA ILE A 22 13.26 21.60 -7.05
C ILE A 22 12.12 20.73 -6.51
N MET A 23 11.18 21.30 -5.74
CA MET A 23 10.03 20.56 -5.22
C MET A 23 9.14 20.02 -6.35
N VAL A 24 8.85 20.83 -7.37
CA VAL A 24 8.04 20.41 -8.53
C VAL A 24 8.74 19.27 -9.29
N ASN A 25 10.03 19.39 -9.57
CA ASN A 25 10.77 18.33 -10.27
C ASN A 25 10.81 17.03 -9.47
N THR A 26 10.98 17.11 -8.15
CA THR A 26 10.99 15.94 -7.26
C THR A 26 9.62 15.27 -7.21
N SER A 27 8.53 16.06 -7.14
CA SER A 27 7.16 15.53 -7.12
C SER A 27 6.79 14.77 -8.40
N ASN A 28 7.20 15.27 -9.56
CA ASN A 28 6.98 14.60 -10.85
C ASN A 28 7.77 13.28 -10.96
N LEU A 29 8.98 13.25 -10.42
CA LEU A 29 9.81 12.05 -10.43
C LEU A 29 9.21 10.97 -9.51
N LEU A 30 8.80 11.34 -8.29
CA LEU A 30 8.10 10.43 -7.38
C LEU A 30 6.82 9.88 -8.02
N PHE A 31 6.03 10.75 -8.65
CA PHE A 31 4.83 10.36 -9.36
C PHE A 31 5.11 9.29 -10.42
N SER A 32 6.09 9.54 -11.31
CA SER A 32 6.46 8.57 -12.34
C SER A 32 6.92 7.23 -11.76
N MET A 33 7.66 7.26 -10.65
CA MET A 33 8.12 6.04 -9.97
C MET A 33 6.95 5.24 -9.41
N TYR A 34 5.98 5.90 -8.76
CA TYR A 34 4.81 5.23 -8.19
C TYR A 34 3.89 4.63 -9.26
N VAL A 35 3.67 5.33 -10.38
CA VAL A 35 2.86 4.82 -11.48
C VAL A 35 3.49 3.57 -12.11
N VAL A 36 4.79 3.60 -12.40
CA VAL A 36 5.49 2.46 -13.00
C VAL A 36 5.57 1.28 -12.01
N SER A 37 5.87 1.55 -10.74
CA SER A 37 5.92 0.50 -9.71
C SER A 37 4.54 -0.12 -9.48
N GLY A 38 3.49 0.71 -9.38
CA GLY A 38 2.11 0.26 -9.18
C GLY A 38 1.61 -0.60 -10.33
N THR A 39 1.86 -0.20 -11.59
CA THR A 39 1.43 -0.98 -12.76
C THR A 39 2.15 -2.34 -12.85
N LEU A 40 3.47 -2.38 -12.62
CA LEU A 40 4.23 -3.62 -12.57
C LEU A 40 3.74 -4.54 -11.45
N SER A 41 3.46 -3.99 -10.27
CA SER A 41 2.93 -4.72 -9.13
C SER A 41 1.54 -5.30 -9.40
N ILE A 42 0.63 -4.54 -10.02
CA ILE A 42 -0.70 -5.04 -10.41
C ILE A 42 -0.56 -6.22 -11.37
N ILE A 43 0.31 -6.12 -12.38
CA ILE A 43 0.55 -7.21 -13.34
C ILE A 43 1.12 -8.44 -12.62
N GLY A 44 2.12 -8.24 -11.76
CA GLY A 44 2.74 -9.31 -10.98
C GLY A 44 1.73 -10.03 -10.08
N SER A 45 1.01 -9.30 -9.24
CA SER A 45 0.01 -9.84 -8.32
C SER A 45 -1.17 -10.49 -9.06
N SER A 46 -1.59 -9.93 -10.20
CA SER A 46 -2.62 -10.54 -11.05
C SER A 46 -2.15 -11.87 -11.66
N SER A 47 -0.88 -11.96 -12.06
CA SER A 47 -0.30 -13.21 -12.58
C SER A 47 -0.29 -14.32 -11.53
N ILE A 48 -0.01 -13.99 -10.26
CA ILE A 48 -0.06 -14.93 -9.13
C ILE A 48 -1.50 -15.43 -8.93
N LEU A 49 -2.49 -14.54 -8.95
CA LEU A 49 -3.89 -14.94 -8.83
C LEU A 49 -4.32 -15.86 -9.98
N VAL A 50 -3.90 -15.58 -11.21
CA VAL A 50 -4.17 -16.44 -12.38
C VAL A 50 -3.50 -17.80 -12.24
N LEU A 51 -2.26 -17.86 -11.74
CA LEU A 51 -1.56 -19.11 -11.44
C LEU A 51 -2.31 -19.94 -10.40
N ILE A 52 -2.75 -19.32 -9.30
CA ILE A 52 -3.54 -19.97 -8.24
C ILE A 52 -4.87 -20.50 -8.83
N TYR A 53 -5.54 -19.69 -9.65
CA TYR A 53 -6.80 -20.09 -10.28
C TYR A 53 -6.63 -21.27 -11.24
N LYS A 54 -5.58 -21.25 -12.09
CA LYS A 54 -5.27 -22.35 -13.02
C LYS A 54 -4.88 -23.64 -12.29
N ASP A 55 -4.07 -23.54 -11.24
CA ASP A 55 -3.67 -24.70 -10.43
C ASP A 55 -4.87 -25.32 -9.68
N ARG A 56 -5.85 -24.51 -9.26
CA ARG A 56 -7.09 -25.00 -8.62
C ARG A 56 -7.87 -25.92 -9.55
N LYS A 57 -7.87 -25.64 -10.86
CA LYS A 57 -8.57 -26.42 -11.88
C LYS A 57 -7.90 -27.78 -12.17
N THR A 58 -6.58 -27.88 -12.01
CA THR A 58 -5.82 -29.11 -12.32
C THR A 58 -5.77 -30.14 -11.17
N LYS A 59 -6.51 -29.91 -10.07
CA LYS A 59 -6.63 -30.83 -8.89
C LYS A 59 -5.30 -31.31 -8.28
N LYS A 60 -4.15 -30.74 -8.64
CA LYS A 60 -2.85 -30.98 -7.98
C LYS A 60 -2.74 -30.36 -6.58
N MET A 61 -3.83 -29.77 -6.08
CA MET A 61 -3.85 -28.83 -4.97
C MET A 61 -3.96 -29.41 -3.55
N ASP A 62 -3.88 -30.74 -3.39
CA ASP A 62 -3.99 -31.36 -2.06
C ASP A 62 -2.81 -31.06 -1.09
N LYS A 63 -1.78 -30.30 -1.52
CA LYS A 63 -0.51 -30.21 -0.76
C LYS A 63 -0.01 -28.82 -0.39
N ARG A 64 -0.67 -27.71 -0.73
CA ARG A 64 -0.10 -26.36 -0.48
C ARG A 64 -1.12 -25.39 0.13
N ASN A 65 -1.15 -25.35 1.45
CA ASN A 65 -1.92 -24.40 2.25
C ASN A 65 -1.52 -22.93 2.02
N ASN A 66 -0.34 -22.68 1.41
CA ASN A 66 0.19 -21.35 1.14
C ASN A 66 -0.65 -20.49 0.20
N TYR A 67 -1.46 -21.10 -0.68
CA TYR A 67 -2.14 -20.34 -1.71
C TYR A 67 -3.18 -19.36 -1.18
N MET A 68 -3.81 -19.63 -0.03
CA MET A 68 -4.75 -18.68 0.57
C MET A 68 -4.04 -17.42 1.08
N LEU A 69 -2.88 -17.58 1.72
CA LEU A 69 -2.05 -16.46 2.19
C LEU A 69 -1.50 -15.66 1.00
N LEU A 70 -0.99 -16.34 -0.03
CA LEU A 70 -0.51 -15.72 -1.26
C LEU A 70 -1.63 -14.99 -2.02
N ALA A 71 -2.83 -15.57 -2.08
CA ALA A 71 -3.99 -14.93 -2.71
C ALA A 71 -4.43 -13.69 -1.94
N ALA A 72 -4.51 -13.76 -0.61
CA ALA A 72 -4.83 -12.61 0.22
C ALA A 72 -3.79 -11.49 0.06
N LEU A 73 -2.51 -11.82 0.16
CA LEU A 73 -1.41 -10.86 -0.04
C LEU A 73 -1.48 -10.19 -1.42
N SER A 74 -1.64 -10.98 -2.49
CA SER A 74 -1.74 -10.46 -3.86
C SER A 74 -2.98 -9.56 -4.04
N PHE A 75 -4.09 -9.88 -3.39
CA PHE A 75 -5.30 -9.07 -3.44
C PHE A 75 -5.09 -7.69 -2.79
N PHE A 76 -4.51 -7.65 -1.59
CA PHE A 76 -4.20 -6.37 -0.93
C PHE A 76 -3.11 -5.58 -1.67
N ASP A 77 -2.11 -6.24 -2.24
CA ASP A 77 -1.08 -5.57 -3.05
C ASP A 77 -1.67 -4.92 -4.31
N ILE A 78 -2.66 -5.54 -4.98
CA ILE A 78 -3.36 -4.91 -6.11
C ILE A 78 -4.08 -3.65 -5.65
N ILE A 79 -4.79 -3.70 -4.52
CA ILE A 79 -5.50 -2.54 -3.97
C ILE A 79 -4.51 -1.41 -3.69
N VAL A 80 -3.42 -1.68 -2.97
CA VAL A 80 -2.39 -0.67 -2.65
C VAL A 80 -1.76 -0.11 -3.90
N SER A 81 -1.41 -0.96 -4.85
CA SER A 81 -0.74 -0.54 -6.08
C SER A 81 -1.65 0.32 -6.95
N PHE A 82 -2.95 0.03 -6.94
CA PHE A 82 -3.97 0.85 -7.59
C PHE A 82 -4.10 2.22 -6.90
N VAL A 83 -4.20 2.23 -5.58
CA VAL A 83 -4.30 3.45 -4.76
C VAL A 83 -3.05 4.31 -4.92
N LEU A 84 -1.85 3.75 -4.85
CA LEU A 84 -0.60 4.52 -4.98
C LEU A 84 -0.34 4.98 -6.42
N GLY A 85 -0.65 4.14 -7.42
CA GLY A 85 -0.45 4.48 -8.83
C GLY A 85 -1.47 5.50 -9.36
N TYR A 86 -2.70 5.45 -8.88
CA TYR A 86 -3.81 6.30 -9.35
C TYR A 86 -4.33 7.27 -8.28
N GLY A 87 -3.65 7.40 -7.15
CA GLY A 87 -4.05 8.19 -5.97
C GLY A 87 -4.25 9.66 -6.24
N TRP A 88 -3.54 10.21 -7.22
CA TRP A 88 -3.65 11.59 -7.67
C TRP A 88 -5.08 11.98 -8.10
N ASN A 89 -5.84 11.05 -8.68
CA ASN A 89 -7.25 11.27 -9.06
C ASN A 89 -8.19 11.43 -7.87
N PHE A 90 -7.79 11.00 -6.67
CA PHE A 90 -8.66 11.00 -5.50
C PHE A 90 -8.58 12.29 -4.68
N TYR A 91 -7.58 13.14 -4.95
CA TYR A 91 -7.43 14.44 -4.27
C TYR A 91 -8.54 15.42 -4.67
N PRO A 92 -9.05 16.25 -3.75
CA PRO A 92 -10.06 17.25 -4.05
C PRO A 92 -9.55 18.29 -5.05
N ASP A 93 -10.39 18.62 -6.03
CA ASP A 93 -10.10 19.63 -7.04
C ASP A 93 -9.69 20.97 -6.40
N GLY A 94 -8.76 21.68 -7.04
CA GLY A 94 -8.22 22.96 -6.56
C GLY A 94 -7.08 22.87 -5.53
N LYS A 95 -6.81 21.69 -4.93
CA LYS A 95 -5.66 21.52 -4.00
C LYS A 95 -4.35 21.10 -4.71
N HIS A 96 -4.42 20.50 -5.90
CA HIS A 96 -3.24 20.03 -6.64
C HIS A 96 -3.45 20.13 -8.17
N PRO A 97 -2.42 20.43 -8.99
CA PRO A 97 -2.55 20.60 -10.44
C PRO A 97 -3.06 19.38 -11.24
N TRP A 98 -3.17 18.21 -10.60
CA TRP A 98 -3.72 16.99 -11.21
C TRP A 98 -4.88 16.39 -10.40
N ALA A 99 -5.36 17.08 -9.37
CA ALA A 99 -6.48 16.61 -8.56
C ALA A 99 -7.79 16.71 -9.37
N GLN A 100 -8.56 15.62 -9.40
CA GLN A 100 -9.88 15.57 -10.07
C GLN A 100 -10.98 15.02 -9.16
N GLY A 101 -10.66 14.75 -7.90
CA GLY A 101 -11.55 14.13 -6.93
C GLY A 101 -12.31 15.13 -6.08
N ASN A 102 -12.93 14.61 -5.03
CA ASN A 102 -13.65 15.35 -3.99
C ASN A 102 -13.25 14.83 -2.60
N ASP A 103 -13.80 15.41 -1.54
CA ASP A 103 -13.47 15.01 -0.16
C ASP A 103 -13.85 13.55 0.12
N ASN A 104 -14.94 13.06 -0.47
CA ASN A 104 -15.37 11.66 -0.32
C ASN A 104 -14.39 10.69 -0.99
N THR A 105 -13.87 11.01 -2.18
CA THR A 105 -12.86 10.18 -2.85
C THR A 105 -11.54 10.21 -2.10
N CYS A 106 -11.18 11.34 -1.49
CA CYS A 106 -10.00 11.47 -0.64
C CYS A 106 -10.10 10.57 0.61
N MET A 107 -11.27 10.55 1.26
CA MET A 107 -11.54 9.63 2.37
C MET A 107 -11.46 8.17 1.92
N GLY A 108 -12.06 7.83 0.78
CA GLY A 108 -12.01 6.48 0.21
C GLY A 108 -10.58 6.04 -0.15
N HIS A 109 -9.78 6.95 -0.71
CA HIS A 109 -8.38 6.72 -1.03
C HIS A 109 -7.58 6.36 0.22
N THR A 110 -7.77 7.12 1.30
CA THR A 110 -7.02 6.87 2.52
C THR A 110 -7.49 5.61 3.25
N PHE A 111 -8.79 5.32 3.22
CA PHE A 111 -9.34 4.04 3.68
C PHE A 111 -8.66 2.86 2.97
N LEU A 112 -8.59 2.88 1.64
CA LEU A 112 -7.98 1.81 0.86
C LEU A 112 -6.46 1.72 1.09
N LEU A 113 -5.79 2.86 1.29
CA LEU A 113 -4.37 2.90 1.61
C LEU A 113 -4.07 2.25 2.97
N THR A 114 -4.84 2.57 4.00
CA THR A 114 -4.70 1.98 5.34
C THR A 114 -5.04 0.49 5.32
N LEU A 115 -6.09 0.09 4.59
CA LEU A 115 -6.43 -1.32 4.38
C LEU A 115 -5.27 -2.10 3.74
N GLY A 116 -4.51 -1.42 2.88
CA GLY A 116 -3.30 -1.91 2.26
C GLY A 116 -2.21 -2.41 3.19
N LEU A 117 -2.12 -1.86 4.41
CA LEU A 117 -1.16 -2.30 5.42
C LEU A 117 -1.33 -3.78 5.80
N ALA A 118 -2.51 -4.35 5.51
CA ALA A 118 -2.75 -5.79 5.59
C ALA A 118 -1.70 -6.61 4.83
N SER A 119 -1.20 -6.15 3.68
CA SER A 119 -0.23 -6.93 2.89
C SER A 119 1.08 -7.16 3.65
N THR A 120 1.57 -6.17 4.39
CA THR A 120 2.73 -6.29 5.28
C THR A 120 2.51 -7.34 6.36
N TYR A 121 1.32 -7.37 6.97
CA TYR A 121 0.97 -8.39 7.97
C TYR A 121 0.84 -9.78 7.34
N TYR A 122 0.28 -9.89 6.14
CA TYR A 122 0.24 -11.16 5.41
C TYR A 122 1.63 -11.68 5.06
N ASN A 123 2.57 -10.79 4.75
CA ASN A 123 3.97 -11.15 4.50
C ASN A 123 4.62 -11.70 5.77
N ALA A 124 4.37 -11.08 6.93
CA ALA A 124 4.81 -11.60 8.22
C ALA A 124 4.16 -12.97 8.54
N SER A 125 2.86 -13.13 8.29
CA SER A 125 2.16 -14.41 8.43
C SER A 125 2.76 -15.51 7.55
N LEU A 126 3.21 -15.17 6.34
CA LEU A 126 3.89 -16.10 5.45
C LEU A 126 5.25 -16.54 6.01
N ALA A 127 6.03 -15.62 6.59
CA ALA A 127 7.28 -15.96 7.27
C ALA A 127 7.03 -16.91 8.46
N VAL A 128 6.02 -16.63 9.29
CA VAL A 128 5.62 -17.49 10.41
C VAL A 128 5.18 -18.87 9.92
N TYR A 129 4.41 -18.93 8.82
CA TYR A 129 4.04 -20.19 8.19
C TYR A 129 5.29 -21.01 7.81
N TYR A 130 6.28 -20.38 7.17
CA TYR A 130 7.51 -21.08 6.77
C TYR A 130 8.28 -21.63 7.98
N VAL A 131 8.31 -20.88 9.09
CA VAL A 131 8.91 -21.38 10.34
C VAL A 131 8.17 -22.63 10.86
N PHE A 132 6.83 -22.64 10.85
CA PHE A 132 6.06 -23.81 11.27
C PHE A 132 6.28 -25.05 10.39
N VAL A 133 6.43 -24.86 9.08
CA VAL A 133 6.71 -25.97 8.15
C VAL A 133 8.14 -26.47 8.27
N VAL A 134 9.11 -25.56 8.17
CA VAL A 134 10.53 -25.91 8.02
C VAL A 134 11.14 -26.28 9.36
N LYS A 135 10.95 -25.44 10.39
CA LYS A 135 11.60 -25.64 11.70
C LYS A 135 10.83 -26.62 12.57
N PHE A 136 9.51 -26.52 12.58
CA PHE A 136 8.66 -27.33 13.47
C PHE A 136 8.06 -28.58 12.80
N GLY A 137 8.29 -28.78 11.49
CA GLY A 137 7.86 -29.98 10.76
C GLY A 137 6.35 -30.24 10.86
N LYS A 138 5.53 -29.20 11.06
CA LYS A 138 4.10 -29.39 11.31
C LYS A 138 3.40 -29.92 10.05
N SER A 139 2.49 -30.88 10.24
CA SER A 139 1.75 -31.47 9.11
C SER A 139 0.76 -30.47 8.49
N ALA A 140 0.52 -30.61 7.18
CA ALA A 140 -0.42 -29.75 6.45
C ALA A 140 -1.83 -29.77 7.05
N LYS A 141 -2.30 -30.92 7.56
CA LYS A 141 -3.60 -31.05 8.22
C LYS A 141 -3.68 -30.21 9.50
N TRP A 142 -2.64 -30.24 10.31
CA TRP A 142 -2.58 -29.44 11.55
C TRP A 142 -2.57 -27.94 11.23
N MET A 143 -1.78 -27.54 10.24
CA MET A 143 -1.71 -26.13 9.84
C MET A 143 -3.04 -25.61 9.30
N TYR A 144 -3.75 -26.38 8.47
CA TYR A 144 -5.04 -25.95 7.94
C TYR A 144 -6.07 -25.71 9.05
N LYS A 145 -6.09 -26.59 10.05
CA LYS A 145 -7.08 -26.52 11.14
C LYS A 145 -6.78 -25.40 12.14
N TRP A 146 -5.51 -25.18 12.48
CA TRP A 146 -5.14 -24.32 13.61
C TRP A 146 -4.36 -23.07 13.22
N ALA A 147 -3.40 -23.18 12.30
CA ALA A 147 -2.52 -22.07 11.96
C ALA A 147 -3.16 -21.13 10.92
N MET A 148 -3.77 -21.68 9.87
CA MET A 148 -4.31 -20.90 8.75
C MET A 148 -5.41 -19.92 9.15
N PRO A 149 -6.41 -20.27 9.98
CA PRO A 149 -7.45 -19.31 10.39
C PRO A 149 -6.84 -18.12 11.14
N SER A 150 -5.87 -18.36 12.01
CA SER A 150 -5.18 -17.31 12.77
C SER A 150 -4.27 -16.47 11.89
N LEU A 151 -3.47 -17.11 11.02
CA LEU A 151 -2.52 -16.43 10.13
C LEU A 151 -3.20 -15.57 9.07
N VAL A 152 -4.41 -15.95 8.65
CA VAL A 152 -5.19 -15.17 7.67
C VAL A 152 -6.14 -14.18 8.34
N GLY A 153 -6.79 -14.59 9.42
CA GLY A 153 -7.80 -13.82 10.12
C GLY A 153 -7.22 -12.67 10.94
N LEU A 154 -6.09 -12.87 11.64
CA LEU A 154 -5.50 -11.82 12.47
C LEU A 154 -5.08 -10.58 11.66
N PRO A 155 -4.35 -10.71 10.53
CA PRO A 155 -4.06 -9.57 9.66
C PRO A 155 -5.31 -8.82 9.18
N ALA A 156 -6.36 -9.56 8.78
CA ALA A 156 -7.59 -8.96 8.29
C ALA A 156 -8.34 -8.18 9.38
N ILE A 157 -8.45 -8.76 10.58
CA ILE A 157 -9.12 -8.10 11.72
C ILE A 157 -8.32 -6.87 12.14
N TYR A 158 -7.00 -6.98 12.24
CA TYR A 158 -6.15 -5.85 12.60
C TYR A 158 -6.23 -4.71 11.58
N ALA A 159 -6.14 -5.02 10.28
CA ALA A 159 -6.24 -4.01 9.24
C ALA A 159 -7.61 -3.32 9.21
N THR A 160 -8.70 -4.08 9.36
CA THR A 160 -10.06 -3.50 9.36
C THR A 160 -10.33 -2.66 10.60
N THR A 161 -9.92 -3.12 11.79
CA THR A 161 -10.04 -2.33 13.02
C THR A 161 -9.22 -1.05 12.97
N MET A 162 -7.98 -1.10 12.48
CA MET A 162 -7.14 0.09 12.33
C MET A 162 -7.71 1.07 11.29
N THR A 163 -8.28 0.56 10.21
CA THR A 163 -8.91 1.42 9.20
C THR A 163 -10.18 2.07 9.76
N ALA A 164 -10.99 1.33 10.52
CA ALA A 164 -12.18 1.86 11.18
C ALA A 164 -11.84 2.93 12.22
N THR A 165 -10.79 2.72 13.02
CA THR A 165 -10.33 3.76 13.97
C THR A 165 -9.85 4.98 13.21
N CYS A 166 -9.01 4.84 12.17
CA CYS A 166 -8.55 5.99 11.37
C CYS A 166 -9.71 6.78 10.75
N LEU A 167 -10.76 6.10 10.29
CA LEU A 167 -11.97 6.76 9.78
C LEU A 167 -12.72 7.53 10.88
N SER A 168 -12.78 6.98 12.10
CA SER A 168 -13.51 7.60 13.22
C SER A 168 -12.83 8.85 13.80
N VAL A 169 -11.49 8.97 13.72
CA VAL A 169 -10.78 10.14 14.28
C VAL A 169 -10.88 11.37 13.36
N GLY A 170 -11.47 11.25 12.16
CA GLY A 170 -11.58 12.36 11.23
C GLY A 170 -10.22 12.85 10.68
N SER A 171 -9.12 12.12 10.92
CA SER A 171 -7.75 12.48 10.53
C SER A 171 -7.49 12.53 9.02
N TYR A 172 -8.54 12.46 8.20
CA TYR A 172 -8.46 12.65 6.76
C TYR A 172 -8.81 14.09 6.32
N GLY A 173 -9.17 14.96 7.26
CA GLY A 173 -9.20 16.40 7.05
C GLY A 173 -7.77 16.96 6.96
N PHE A 174 -7.24 17.11 5.75
CA PHE A 174 -6.21 18.12 5.49
C PHE A 174 -6.88 19.50 5.59
N ASP A 175 -6.94 20.05 6.81
CA ASP A 175 -7.07 21.50 7.00
C ASP A 175 -5.80 22.21 6.52
#